data_AF-A0A9P7C0T5-F1
#
_entry.id   AF-A0A9P7C0T5-F1
#
_cell.length_a   1.000
_cell.length_b   1.000
_cell.length_c   1.000
_cell.angle_alpha   90.00
_cell.angle_beta   90.00
_cell.angle_gamma   90.00
#
_symmetry.space_group_name_H-M   'P 1'
#
loop_
_entity.id
_entity.type
_entity.pdbx_description
1 polymer ?
#
loop_
_entity_poly.entity_id
_entity_poly.type
_entity_poly.pdbx_seq_one_letter_code
_entity_poly.pdbx_strand_id
1 'polypeptide(L)' 'MLPGYALIAYPVKSQLWQYAVPFLSQNQMLLKVIRHETITPSVWAIYLGASLGLAAVLWFAAVRRYHNERLAISS' A
#
# COMPACT_ATOMS: atom_id res chain seq x y z
N MET A 1 -11.39 25.16 -10.08
CA MET A 1 -11.99 24.16 -9.17
C MET A 1 -13.12 23.50 -9.95
N LEU A 2 -13.00 22.22 -10.34
CA LEU A 2 -14.13 21.55 -10.98
C LEU A 2 -15.21 21.28 -9.91
N PRO A 3 -16.49 21.60 -10.17
CA PRO A 3 -17.54 21.43 -9.17
C PRO A 3 -17.71 19.94 -8.84
N GLY A 4 -17.85 19.61 -7.56
CA GLY A 4 -17.96 18.23 -7.06
C GLY A 4 -19.03 17.38 -7.76
N TYR A 5 -20.03 18.00 -8.39
CA TYR A 5 -21.04 17.31 -9.20
C TYR A 5 -20.48 16.61 -10.46
N ALA A 6 -19.39 17.11 -11.05
CA ALA A 6 -18.75 16.43 -12.19
C ALA A 6 -18.05 15.11 -11.79
N LEU A 7 -17.62 15.00 -10.53
CA LEU A 7 -17.00 13.79 -9.98
C LEU A 7 -18.00 12.66 -9.70
N ILE A 8 -19.30 12.98 -9.62
CA ILE A 8 -20.37 11.98 -9.51
C ILE A 8 -20.55 11.23 -10.84
N ALA A 9 -20.36 11.93 -11.97
CA ALA A 9 -20.41 11.34 -13.30
C ALA A 9 -19.10 10.64 -13.72
N TYR A 10 -17.97 11.04 -13.16
CA TYR A 10 -16.65 10.44 -13.39
C TYR A 10 -16.04 9.96 -12.07
N PRO A 11 -16.37 8.74 -11.60
CA PRO A 11 -15.69 8.17 -10.45
C PRO A 11 -14.19 8.19 -10.73
N VAL A 12 -13.41 8.78 -9.81
CA VAL A 12 -11.96 8.88 -9.94
C VAL A 12 -11.40 7.48 -10.14
N LYS A 13 -10.87 7.22 -11.34
CA LYS A 13 -10.29 5.92 -11.68
C LYS A 13 -9.07 5.70 -10.79
N SER A 14 -8.97 4.48 -10.24
CA SER A 14 -7.83 4.06 -9.44
C SER A 14 -6.53 4.23 -10.24
N GLN A 15 -5.55 4.91 -9.65
CA GLN A 15 -4.26 5.17 -10.29
C GLN A 15 -3.20 4.16 -9.82
N LEU A 16 -2.22 3.87 -10.67
CA LEU A 16 -1.16 2.88 -10.38
C LEU A 16 -0.40 3.16 -9.08
N TRP A 17 -0.12 4.43 -8.79
CA TRP A 17 0.60 4.81 -7.56
C TRP A 17 -0.19 4.50 -6.27
N GLN A 18 -1.52 4.47 -6.33
CA GLN A 18 -2.36 4.18 -5.16
C GLN A 18 -2.17 2.75 -4.66
N TYR A 19 -1.73 1.85 -5.55
CA TYR A 19 -1.42 0.46 -5.19
C TYR A 19 -0.05 0.29 -4.51
N ALA A 20 0.81 1.32 -4.54
CA ALA A 20 2.09 1.31 -3.83
C ALA A 20 1.91 1.56 -2.32
N VAL A 21 0.72 1.96 -1.87
CA VAL A 21 0.42 2.21 -0.45
C VAL A 21 -0.41 1.06 0.10
N PRO A 22 0.10 0.22 1.04
CA PRO A 22 -0.52 -1.07 1.37
C PRO A 22 -1.97 -1.03 1.89
N PHE A 23 -2.32 -0.05 2.73
CA PHE A 23 -3.71 0.08 3.21
C PHE A 23 -4.65 0.61 2.13
N LEU A 24 -4.16 1.56 1.31
CA LEU A 24 -4.94 2.14 0.22
C LEU A 24 -5.17 1.09 -0.88
N SER A 25 -4.13 0.32 -1.23
CA SER A 25 -4.17 -0.72 -2.25
C SER A 25 -5.20 -1.79 -1.91
N GLN A 26 -5.31 -2.21 -0.63
CA GLN A 26 -6.31 -3.17 -0.18
C GLN A 26 -7.73 -2.67 -0.42
N ASN A 27 -8.04 -1.42 -0.05
CA ASN A 27 -9.35 -0.83 -0.29
C ASN A 27 -9.68 -0.74 -1.79
N GLN A 28 -8.71 -0.34 -2.61
CA GLN A 28 -8.88 -0.24 -4.06
C GLN A 28 -9.04 -1.61 -4.74
N MET A 29 -8.33 -2.64 -4.25
CA MET A 29 -8.48 -4.01 -4.77
C MET A 29 -9.83 -4.60 -4.41
N LEU A 30 -10.33 -4.39 -3.18
CA LEU A 30 -11.68 -4.80 -2.79
C LEU A 30 -12.75 -4.16 -3.68
N LEU A 31 -12.64 -2.85 -3.94
CA LEU A 31 -13.57 -2.16 -4.85
C LEU A 31 -13.52 -2.72 -6.27
N LYS A 32 -12.34 -3.07 -6.79
CA LYS A 32 -12.21 -3.72 -8.10
C LYS A 32 -12.89 -5.08 -8.16
N VAL A 33 -12.74 -5.89 -7.11
CA VAL A 33 -13.41 -7.21 -7.01
C VAL A 33 -14.93 -7.05 -7.00
N ILE A 34 -15.45 -6.15 -6.16
CA ILE A 34 -16.89 -5.86 -6.07
C ILE A 34 -17.45 -5.35 -7.40
N ARG A 35 -16.68 -4.52 -8.11
CA ARG A 35 -17.06 -3.98 -9.43
C ARG A 35 -16.82 -4.93 -10.61
N HIS A 36 -16.35 -6.15 -10.35
CA HIS A 36 -15.94 -7.12 -11.38
C HIS A 36 -14.94 -6.54 -12.41
N GLU A 37 -14.07 -5.63 -11.97
CA GLU A 37 -13.00 -5.09 -12.78
C GLU A 37 -11.80 -6.03 -12.80
N THR A 38 -11.21 -6.25 -13.98
CA THR A 38 -10.00 -7.05 -14.11
C THR A 38 -8.83 -6.39 -13.38
N ILE A 39 -8.15 -7.15 -12.53
CA ILE A 39 -6.93 -6.72 -11.85
C ILE A 39 -5.74 -7.17 -12.70
N THR A 40 -5.10 -6.21 -13.36
CA THR A 40 -3.92 -6.46 -14.20
C THR A 40 -2.75 -7.04 -13.39
N PRO A 41 -1.91 -7.93 -13.96
CA PRO A 41 -0.73 -8.45 -13.28
C PRO A 41 0.23 -7.38 -12.74
N SER A 42 0.29 -6.20 -13.36
CA SER A 42 1.09 -5.07 -12.87
C SER A 42 0.62 -4.55 -11.50
N VAL A 43 -0.69 -4.54 -11.25
CA VAL A 43 -1.28 -4.13 -9.97
C VAL A 43 -0.89 -5.12 -8.88
N TRP A 44 -0.91 -6.42 -9.19
CA TRP A 44 -0.43 -7.47 -8.28
C TRP A 44 1.05 -7.31 -7.94
N ALA A 45 1.90 -7.08 -8.94
CA ALA A 45 3.34 -6.89 -8.74
C ALA A 45 3.64 -5.69 -7.83
N ILE A 46 2.97 -4.56 -8.05
CA ILE A 46 3.16 -3.35 -7.23
C ILE A 46 2.62 -3.56 -5.82
N TYR A 47 1.43 -4.14 -5.69
CA TYR A 47 0.82 -4.45 -4.39
C TYR A 47 1.71 -5.35 -3.54
N LEU A 48 2.17 -6.47 -4.11
CA LEU A 48 3.04 -7.42 -3.41
C LEU A 48 4.40 -6.82 -3.12
N GLY A 49 5.02 -6.16 -4.11
CA GLY A 49 6.33 -5.53 -3.96
C GLY A 49 6.33 -4.44 -2.90
N ALA A 50 5.32 -3.57 -2.87
CA ALA A 50 5.22 -2.51 -1.88
C ALA A 50 4.91 -3.05 -0.48
N SER A 51 4.04 -4.05 -0.36
CA SER A 51 3.67 -4.64 0.93
C SER A 51 4.85 -5.41 1.55
N LEU A 52 5.54 -6.22 0.74
CA LEU A 52 6.76 -6.92 1.19
C LEU A 52 7.89 -5.96 1.48
N GLY A 53 8.06 -4.91 0.66
CA GLY A 53 9.04 -3.85 0.90
C GLY A 53 8.81 -3.14 2.23
N LEU A 54 7.57 -2.75 2.52
CA LEU A 54 7.23 -2.14 3.81
C LEU A 54 7.46 -3.10 4.98
N ALA A 55 7.05 -4.37 4.85
CA ALA A 55 7.28 -5.38 5.87
C ALA A 55 8.78 -5.59 6.15
N ALA A 56 9.60 -5.64 5.10
CA ALA A 56 11.06 -5.78 5.23
C ALA A 56 11.69 -4.55 5.90
N VAL A 57 11.23 -3.34 5.57
CA VAL A 57 11.70 -2.11 6.23
C VAL A 57 11.35 -2.10 7.72
N LEU A 58 10.10 -2.44 8.07
CA LEU A 58 9.67 -2.52 9.47
C LEU A 58 10.40 -3.61 10.23
N TRP A 59 10.62 -4.78 9.62
CA TRP A 59 11.41 -5.85 10.20
C TRP A 59 12.85 -5.38 10.44
N PHE A 60 13.51 -4.81 9.43
CA PHE A 60 14.88 -4.31 9.57
C PHE A 60 14.99 -3.24 10.66
N ALA A 61 14.02 -2.32 10.72
CA ALA A 61 13.94 -1.32 11.78
C ALA A 61 13.79 -1.98 13.17
N ALA A 62 12.95 -2.99 13.31
CA ALA A 62 12.77 -3.74 14.55
C ALA A 62 14.06 -4.48 14.96
N VAL A 63 14.70 -5.21 14.04
CA VAL A 63 15.97 -5.93 14.31
C VAL A 63 17.06 -4.96 14.76
N ARG A 64 17.19 -3.81 14.08
CA ARG A 64 18.15 -2.76 14.45
C ARG A 64 17.83 -2.18 15.83
N ARG A 65 16.55 -1.97 16.14
CA ARG A 65 16.09 -1.51 17.47
C ARG A 65 16.44 -2.52 18.56
N TYR A 66 16.19 -3.81 18.34
CA TYR A 66 16.52 -4.89 19.28
C TYR A 66 18.03 -5.01 19.53
N HIS A 67 18.86 -4.84 18.50
CA HIS A 67 20.31 -4.82 18.67
C HIS A 67 20.78 -3.62 19.51
N ASN A 68 20.17 -2.45 19.30
CA ASN A 68 20.50 -1.25 20.07
C ASN A 68 20.11 -1.35 21.56
N GLU A 69 19.05 -2.10 21.91
CA GLU A 69 18.64 -2.28 23.31
C GLU A 69 19.55 -3.24 24.07
N ARG A 70 20.08 -4.29 23.43
CA ARG A 70 21.02 -5.22 24.07
C ARG A 70 22.36 -4.58 24.42
N LEU A 71 22.76 -3.51 23.74
CA LEU A 71 24.00 -2.78 24.03
C LEU A 71 23.91 -1.89 25.28
N ALA A 72 22.71 -1.52 25.74
CA ALA A 72 22.52 -0.67 26.92
C ALA A 72 22.37 -1.45 28.24
N ILE A 73 22.20 -2.78 28.18
CA ILE A 73 21.96 -3.64 29.34
C ILE A 73 23.22 -4.45 29.71
N SER A 74 24.30 -4.36 28.91
CA SER A 74 25.57 -5.05 29.17
C SER A 74 26.72 -4.11 29.54
N SER A 75 26.43 -3.01 30.24
CA SER A 75 27.44 -2.12 30.84
C SER A 75 27.28 -2.06 32.35
#